data_AF-A0A3N3ZR80-F1
#
_entry.id   AF-A0A3N3ZR80-F1
#
_cell.length_a   1.000
_cell.length_b   1.000
_cell.length_c   1.000
_cell.angle_alpha   90.00
_cell.angle_beta   90.00
_cell.angle_gamma   90.00
#
_symmetry.space_group_name_H-M   'P 1'
#
loop_
_entity.id
_entity.type
_entity.pdbx_description
1 polymer ?
#
loop_
_entity_poly.entity_id
_entity_poly.type
_entity_poly.pdbx_seq_one_letter_code
_entity_poly.pdbx_strand_id
1 'polypeptide(L)'
;MKLSQSVGYSTIQLKIQDATGHNVMVNRDVLRRTYSSLKVLVGHFYESSVSADGARPPFAISFIESQNGSVVFTIEPPDLRRARHILPTLGRLSRFPARPAKAAWPVAAGTALRDAVLLAHAASFVIESKSPRSVPTSTPGLSDLLSSLGPQRLRLPNAVAEALGDPYIQRVLRELFVAVREEGVASIVIGLEPNAPERRVEFVVPAADDVIRFVEGGPLTSA
;
A
#
# COMPACT_ATOMS: atom_id res chain seq x y z
N MET A 1 -5.26 20.13 -20.93
CA MET A 1 -6.02 18.88 -20.71
C MET A 1 -6.43 18.81 -19.25
N LYS A 2 -7.74 18.91 -18.95
CA LYS A 2 -8.27 18.73 -17.60
C LYS A 2 -8.57 17.24 -17.41
N LEU A 3 -7.75 16.53 -16.63
CA LEU A 3 -8.13 15.21 -16.11
C LEU A 3 -9.29 15.45 -15.15
N SER A 4 -10.49 15.11 -15.61
CA SER A 4 -11.69 15.03 -14.81
C SER A 4 -11.39 14.36 -13.47
N GLN A 5 -11.72 15.04 -12.37
CA GLN A 5 -11.88 14.44 -11.05
C GLN A 5 -12.86 13.27 -11.19
N SER A 6 -12.32 12.07 -11.40
CA SER A 6 -13.09 10.86 -11.55
C SER A 6 -13.13 10.18 -10.18
N VAL A 7 -14.35 9.88 -9.78
CA VAL A 7 -14.76 9.18 -8.56
C VAL A 7 -13.76 8.08 -8.17
N GLY A 8 -13.11 8.24 -7.01
CA GLY A 8 -12.72 7.11 -6.13
C GLY A 8 -11.47 6.30 -6.46
N TYR A 9 -10.44 6.84 -7.12
CA TYR A 9 -9.15 6.15 -7.27
C TYR A 9 -8.16 6.65 -6.22
N SER A 10 -7.87 5.83 -5.21
CA SER A 10 -6.71 6.03 -4.36
C SER A 10 -5.49 5.43 -5.06
N THR A 11 -4.38 6.17 -5.07
CA THR A 11 -3.14 5.76 -5.73
C THR A 11 -2.00 5.66 -4.72
N ILE A 12 -1.13 4.66 -4.91
CA ILE A 12 0.15 4.57 -4.24
C ILE A 12 1.24 4.94 -5.23
N GLN A 13 2.13 5.83 -4.84
CA GLN A 13 3.39 6.07 -5.53
C GLN A 13 4.52 5.37 -4.80
N LEU A 14 5.33 4.62 -5.54
CA LEU A 14 6.55 4.03 -5.06
C LEU A 14 7.70 4.59 -5.88
N LYS A 15 8.73 5.11 -5.19
CA LYS A 15 9.97 5.58 -5.81
C LYS A 15 11.12 4.81 -5.16
N ILE A 16 12.01 4.28 -5.97
CA ILE A 16 13.24 3.66 -5.47
C ILE A 16 14.34 4.66 -5.80
N GLN A 17 15.10 5.09 -4.80
CA GLN A 17 16.00 6.22 -4.93
C GLN A 17 17.43 5.86 -4.57
N ASP A 18 18.39 6.47 -5.25
CA ASP A 18 19.80 6.43 -4.90
C ASP A 18 20.13 7.37 -3.73
N ALA A 19 21.41 7.40 -3.33
CA ALA A 19 21.88 8.24 -2.23
C ALA A 19 21.76 9.75 -2.50
N THR A 20 21.57 10.14 -3.76
CA THR A 20 21.36 11.54 -4.16
C THR A 20 19.89 11.91 -4.27
N GLY A 21 18.98 10.96 -4.04
CA GLY A 21 17.53 11.15 -4.14
C GLY A 21 16.98 11.03 -5.56
N HIS A 22 17.80 10.63 -6.53
CA HIS A 22 17.32 10.36 -7.88
C HIS A 22 16.66 8.98 -7.95
N ASN A 23 15.56 8.90 -8.69
CA ASN A 23 14.87 7.64 -8.89
C ASN A 23 15.72 6.70 -9.76
N VAL A 24 15.87 5.46 -9.32
CA VAL A 24 16.56 4.41 -10.06
C VAL A 24 15.56 3.41 -10.62
N MET A 25 15.85 2.91 -11.81
CA MET A 25 15.11 1.78 -12.37
C MET A 25 15.62 0.50 -11.73
N VAL A 26 14.70 -0.34 -11.25
CA VAL A 26 15.05 -1.64 -10.68
C VAL A 26 14.74 -2.77 -11.65
N ASN A 27 15.33 -3.93 -11.38
CA ASN A 27 15.04 -5.13 -12.13
C ASN A 27 13.53 -5.41 -12.17
N ARG A 28 13.02 -5.81 -13.34
CA ARG A 28 11.62 -6.21 -13.54
C ARG A 28 11.16 -7.28 -12.56
N ASP A 29 12.04 -8.18 -12.13
CA ASP A 29 11.72 -9.19 -11.12
C ASP A 29 11.46 -8.60 -9.74
N VAL A 30 12.25 -7.61 -9.33
CA VAL A 30 12.03 -6.83 -8.09
C VAL A 30 10.68 -6.13 -8.16
N LEU A 31 10.42 -5.42 -9.26
CA LEU A 31 9.15 -4.73 -9.46
C LEU A 31 7.94 -5.68 -9.41
N ARG A 32 8.06 -6.87 -10.02
CA ARG A 32 7.02 -7.90 -9.99
C ARG A 32 6.75 -8.42 -8.57
N ARG A 33 7.80 -8.61 -7.77
CA ARG A 33 7.69 -9.04 -6.36
C ARG A 33 7.05 -7.96 -5.49
N THR A 34 7.48 -6.71 -5.65
CA THR A 34 6.87 -5.55 -4.98
C THR A 34 5.38 -5.40 -5.34
N TYR A 35 5.02 -5.49 -6.62
CA TYR A 35 3.63 -5.46 -7.08
C TYR A 35 2.79 -6.59 -6.46
N SER A 36 3.31 -7.83 -6.51
CA SER A 36 2.60 -9.00 -5.99
C SER A 36 2.37 -8.86 -4.49
N SER A 37 3.37 -8.36 -3.77
CA SER A 37 3.30 -8.13 -2.32
C SER A 37 2.28 -7.07 -1.96
N LEU A 38 2.31 -5.93 -2.66
CA LEU A 38 1.31 -4.88 -2.45
C LEU A 38 -0.11 -5.40 -2.70
N LYS A 39 -0.32 -6.21 -3.74
CA LYS A 39 -1.61 -6.84 -4.01
C LYS A 39 -2.07 -7.75 -2.88
N VAL A 40 -1.16 -8.51 -2.28
CA VAL A 40 -1.47 -9.37 -1.12
C VAL A 40 -1.84 -8.52 0.10
N LEU A 41 -1.08 -7.46 0.40
CA LEU A 41 -1.36 -6.59 1.55
C LEU A 41 -2.71 -5.86 1.41
N VAL A 42 -2.99 -5.31 0.23
CA VAL A 42 -4.30 -4.69 -0.05
C VAL A 42 -5.41 -5.72 0.05
N GLY A 43 -5.20 -6.93 -0.48
CA GLY A 43 -6.16 -8.03 -0.37
C GLY A 43 -6.48 -8.39 1.07
N HIS A 44 -5.47 -8.48 1.92
CA HIS A 44 -5.63 -8.76 3.34
C HIS A 44 -6.56 -7.75 4.05
N PHE A 45 -6.32 -6.45 3.89
CA PHE A 45 -7.17 -5.43 4.51
C PHE A 45 -8.55 -5.30 3.83
N TYR A 46 -8.61 -5.56 2.52
CA TYR A 46 -9.86 -5.54 1.78
C TYR A 46 -10.79 -6.67 2.23
N GLU A 47 -10.27 -7.87 2.43
CA GLU A 47 -11.04 -9.01 2.93
C GLU A 47 -11.56 -8.79 4.35
N SER A 48 -10.78 -8.14 5.21
CA SER A 48 -11.16 -7.82 6.59
C SER A 48 -12.19 -6.70 6.71
N SER A 49 -12.28 -5.81 5.71
CA SER A 49 -13.21 -4.65 5.72
C SER A 49 -14.57 -4.93 5.09
N VAL A 50 -14.68 -5.98 4.27
CA VAL A 50 -15.93 -6.38 3.61
C VAL A 50 -16.52 -7.58 4.37
N SER A 51 -17.27 -7.30 5.44
CA SER A 51 -17.93 -8.30 6.31
C SER A 51 -18.74 -9.37 5.57
N ALA A 52 -18.87 -10.51 6.24
CA ALA A 52 -19.32 -11.85 5.83
C ALA A 52 -20.64 -12.06 5.05
N ASP A 53 -21.39 -11.02 4.69
CA ASP A 53 -22.78 -11.15 4.20
C ASP A 53 -22.99 -10.81 2.70
N GLY A 54 -21.93 -10.68 1.91
CA GLY A 54 -22.04 -10.25 0.51
C GLY A 54 -21.06 -10.89 -0.46
N ALA A 55 -21.51 -11.10 -1.70
CA ALA A 55 -20.65 -11.43 -2.83
C ALA A 55 -19.60 -10.32 -3.02
N ARG A 56 -18.33 -10.68 -2.82
CA ARG A 56 -17.17 -9.78 -2.89
C ARG A 56 -16.93 -9.33 -4.33
N PRO A 57 -16.97 -8.02 -4.65
CA PRO A 57 -16.54 -7.56 -5.96
C PRO A 57 -15.02 -7.76 -6.07
N PRO A 58 -14.51 -8.45 -7.10
CA PRO A 58 -13.07 -8.59 -7.27
C PRO A 58 -12.44 -7.20 -7.50
N PHE A 59 -11.36 -6.88 -6.81
CA PHE A 59 -10.59 -5.66 -7.09
C PHE A 59 -9.42 -5.97 -8.02
N ALA A 60 -9.02 -5.00 -8.84
CA ALA A 60 -7.82 -5.07 -9.65
C ALA A 60 -6.83 -3.99 -9.19
N ILE A 61 -5.54 -4.35 -9.13
CA ILE A 61 -4.46 -3.37 -9.00
C ILE A 61 -3.72 -3.33 -10.33
N SER A 62 -3.68 -2.17 -10.95
CA SER A 62 -2.80 -1.89 -12.09
C SER A 62 -1.62 -1.04 -11.62
N PHE A 63 -0.53 -1.03 -12.39
CA PHE A 63 0.57 -0.11 -12.16
C PHE A 63 1.08 0.48 -13.46
N ILE A 64 1.65 1.68 -13.37
CA ILE A 64 2.36 2.35 -14.45
C ILE A 64 3.73 2.73 -13.90
N GLU A 65 4.78 2.29 -14.58
CA GLU A 65 6.15 2.76 -14.36
C GLU A 65 6.42 3.91 -15.32
N SER A 66 6.79 5.08 -14.79
CA SER A 66 7.20 6.22 -15.59
C SER A 66 8.67 6.14 -15.98
N GLN A 67 9.05 6.89 -17.02
CA GLN A 67 10.44 6.93 -17.52
C GLN A 67 11.46 7.40 -16.46
N ASN A 68 11.01 8.09 -15.41
CA ASN A 68 11.82 8.48 -14.27
C ASN A 68 11.82 7.44 -13.14
N GLY A 69 11.47 6.17 -13.39
CA GLY A 69 11.51 5.09 -12.39
C GLY A 69 10.45 5.16 -11.27
N SER A 70 9.53 6.13 -11.30
CA SER A 70 8.40 6.15 -10.36
C SER A 70 7.34 5.13 -10.78
N VAL A 71 6.80 4.41 -9.81
CA VAL A 71 5.74 3.42 -10.04
C VAL A 71 4.47 3.90 -9.36
N VAL A 72 3.37 3.98 -10.11
CA VAL A 72 2.06 4.36 -9.57
C VAL A 72 1.12 3.17 -9.65
N PHE A 73 0.68 2.70 -8.49
CA PHE A 73 -0.34 1.65 -8.36
C PHE A 73 -1.73 2.28 -8.23
N THR A 74 -2.70 1.76 -8.98
CA THR A 74 -4.09 2.21 -8.96
C THR A 74 -5.01 1.02 -8.71
N ILE A 75 -5.93 1.15 -7.75
CA ILE A 75 -7.01 0.18 -7.59
C ILE A 75 -8.17 0.57 -8.51
N GLU A 76 -8.64 -0.39 -9.31
CA GLU A 76 -9.79 -0.23 -10.20
C GLU A 76 -10.96 -1.13 -9.78
N PRO A 77 -12.20 -0.62 -9.79
CA PRO A 77 -13.38 -1.48 -9.68
C PRO A 77 -13.50 -2.43 -10.86
N PRO A 78 -14.08 -3.62 -10.65
CA PRO A 78 -14.23 -4.63 -11.69
C PRO A 78 -15.08 -4.14 -12.87
N ASP A 79 -16.05 -3.26 -12.61
CA ASP A 79 -17.01 -2.76 -13.62
C ASP A 79 -16.36 -1.87 -14.68
N LEU A 80 -15.24 -1.20 -14.37
CA LEU A 80 -14.57 -0.31 -15.33
C LEU A 80 -13.70 -1.06 -16.34
N ARG A 81 -13.21 -2.26 -15.99
CA ARG A 81 -12.48 -3.11 -16.95
C ARG A 81 -13.40 -3.67 -18.03
N ARG A 82 -14.64 -4.04 -17.69
CA ARG A 82 -15.63 -4.49 -18.68
C ARG A 82 -15.97 -3.38 -19.67
N ALA A 83 -16.08 -2.13 -19.23
CA ALA A 83 -16.30 -1.00 -20.12
C ALA A 83 -15.10 -0.70 -21.05
N ARG A 84 -13.85 -0.92 -20.59
CA ARG A 84 -12.64 -0.69 -21.40
C ARG A 84 -12.36 -1.79 -22.43
N HIS A 85 -12.81 -3.03 -22.19
CA HIS A 85 -12.63 -4.12 -23.15
C HIS A 85 -13.79 -4.26 -24.16
N ILE A 86 -14.90 -3.53 -23.98
CA ILE A 86 -16.07 -3.56 -24.89
C ILE A 86 -16.18 -2.22 -25.63
N LEU A 87 -15.10 -1.80 -26.28
CA LEU A 87 -15.13 -0.84 -27.38
C LEU A 87 -14.25 -1.42 -28.48
N PRO A 88 -14.87 -2.07 -29.47
CA PRO A 88 -15.41 -1.29 -30.57
C PRO A 88 -16.87 -1.62 -30.91
N THR A 89 -17.47 -0.65 -31.60
CA THR A 89 -18.72 -0.73 -32.38
C THR A 89 -20.08 -0.73 -31.66
N LEU A 90 -20.80 0.37 -31.93
CA LEU A 90 -22.24 0.46 -32.22
C LEU A 90 -23.21 0.67 -31.05
N GLY A 91 -24.12 1.61 -31.31
CA GLY A 91 -25.15 2.04 -30.40
C GLY A 91 -26.34 1.09 -30.29
N ARG A 92 -27.31 1.57 -29.51
CA ARG A 92 -28.61 0.98 -29.14
C ARG A 92 -28.59 0.05 -27.91
N LEU A 93 -29.12 0.66 -26.84
CA LEU A 93 -30.08 0.12 -25.87
C LEU A 93 -29.71 -1.16 -25.12
N SER A 94 -29.46 -1.00 -23.82
CA SER A 94 -30.10 -1.85 -22.81
C SER A 94 -30.19 -1.11 -21.48
N ARG A 95 -31.42 -0.83 -21.05
CA ARG A 95 -31.74 -0.44 -19.67
C ARG A 95 -31.40 -1.65 -18.79
N PHE A 96 -30.37 -1.54 -17.96
CA PHE A 96 -30.20 -2.40 -16.79
C PHE A 96 -30.54 -1.58 -15.54
N PRO A 97 -31.55 -1.98 -14.74
CA PRO A 97 -31.81 -1.34 -13.46
C PRO A 97 -30.83 -1.93 -12.44
N ALA A 98 -29.67 -1.30 -12.27
CA ALA A 98 -28.75 -1.67 -11.20
C ALA A 98 -28.96 -0.76 -9.98
N ARG A 99 -29.67 -1.31 -8.99
CA ARG A 99 -29.82 -0.82 -7.61
C ARG A 99 -28.49 -0.28 -7.04
N PRO A 100 -28.48 0.79 -6.23
CA PRO A 100 -27.26 1.39 -5.74
C PRO A 100 -26.72 0.61 -4.52
N ALA A 101 -25.81 -0.34 -4.76
CA ALA A 101 -24.82 -0.78 -3.76
C ALA A 101 -23.50 0.01 -3.90
N LYS A 102 -23.55 1.19 -4.55
CA LYS A 102 -22.43 1.81 -5.28
C LYS A 102 -21.42 2.63 -4.46
N ALA A 103 -21.63 2.84 -3.16
CA ALA A 103 -20.78 3.74 -2.36
C ALA A 103 -19.85 3.03 -1.36
N ALA A 104 -20.13 1.80 -0.93
CA ALA A 104 -19.34 1.11 0.09
C ALA A 104 -18.03 0.52 -0.45
N TRP A 105 -18.02 0.08 -1.71
CA TRP A 105 -16.85 -0.56 -2.33
C TRP A 105 -15.64 0.38 -2.52
N PRO A 106 -15.80 1.59 -3.09
CA PRO A 106 -14.67 2.50 -3.25
C PRO A 106 -14.05 2.90 -1.91
N VAL A 107 -14.89 3.03 -0.86
CA VAL A 107 -14.44 3.34 0.49
C VAL A 107 -13.64 2.17 1.07
N ALA A 108 -14.12 0.94 0.98
CA ALA A 108 -13.39 -0.24 1.45
C ALA A 108 -12.04 -0.43 0.73
N ALA A 109 -12.01 -0.25 -0.59
CA ALA A 109 -10.79 -0.32 -1.38
C ALA A 109 -9.79 0.79 -1.01
N GLY A 110 -10.26 2.02 -0.82
CA GLY A 110 -9.44 3.15 -0.36
C GLY A 110 -8.87 2.92 1.04
N THR A 111 -9.68 2.42 1.97
CA THR A 111 -9.24 2.05 3.32
C THR A 111 -8.20 0.93 3.28
N ALA A 112 -8.44 -0.13 2.52
CA ALA A 112 -7.49 -1.24 2.38
C ALA A 112 -6.13 -0.80 1.82
N LEU A 113 -6.14 0.11 0.85
CA LEU A 113 -4.91 0.71 0.30
C LEU A 113 -4.17 1.53 1.35
N ARG A 114 -4.91 2.39 2.07
CA ARG A 114 -4.36 3.19 3.16
C ARG A 114 -3.74 2.32 4.24
N ASP A 115 -4.43 1.26 4.66
CA ASP A 115 -3.97 0.35 5.71
C ASP A 115 -2.74 -0.44 5.25
N ALA A 116 -2.67 -0.84 3.97
CA ALA A 116 -1.45 -1.44 3.39
C ALA A 116 -0.24 -0.49 3.43
N VAL A 117 -0.44 0.80 3.13
CA VAL A 117 0.63 1.83 3.23
C VAL A 117 1.02 2.07 4.69
N LEU A 118 0.04 2.17 5.59
CA LEU A 118 0.29 2.35 7.03
C LEU A 118 1.01 1.15 7.65
N LEU A 119 0.72 -0.07 7.19
CA LEU A 119 1.43 -1.28 7.60
C LEU A 119 2.91 -1.22 7.18
N ALA A 120 3.19 -0.80 5.94
CA ALA A 120 4.55 -0.61 5.48
C ALA A 120 5.28 0.49 6.28
N HIS A 121 4.59 1.59 6.61
CA HIS A 121 5.14 2.64 7.47
C HIS A 121 5.44 2.11 8.88
N ALA A 122 4.50 1.35 9.46
CA ALA A 122 4.64 0.74 10.76
C ALA A 122 5.84 -0.21 10.82
N ALA A 123 6.06 -1.00 9.77
CA ALA A 123 7.23 -1.88 9.68
C ALA A 123 8.55 -1.09 9.66
N SER A 124 8.64 -0.01 8.86
CA SER A 124 9.84 0.87 8.87
C SER A 124 10.06 1.47 10.26
N PHE A 125 9.00 2.00 10.87
CA PHE A 125 9.04 2.56 12.22
C PHE A 125 9.53 1.55 13.26
N VAL A 126 9.09 0.29 13.17
CA VAL A 126 9.49 -0.77 14.11
C VAL A 126 10.97 -1.11 13.99
N ILE A 127 11.48 -1.18 12.76
CA ILE A 127 12.89 -1.43 12.48
C ILE A 127 13.74 -0.26 13.03
N GLU A 128 13.34 0.99 12.72
CA GLU A 128 14.05 2.19 13.15
C GLU A 128 14.04 2.38 14.68
N SER A 129 12.91 2.06 15.32
CA SER A 129 12.72 2.25 16.75
C SER A 129 13.23 1.11 17.62
N LYS A 130 13.83 0.04 17.06
CA LYS A 130 14.47 -1.06 17.79
C LYS A 130 13.62 -1.56 18.97
N SER A 131 12.46 -2.13 18.64
CA SER A 131 11.46 -2.71 19.56
C SER A 131 10.47 -1.70 20.15
N PRO A 132 9.55 -1.17 19.33
CA PRO A 132 8.49 -0.29 19.81
C PRO A 132 7.49 -1.06 20.68
N ARG A 133 6.88 -0.34 21.62
CA ARG A 133 5.78 -0.86 22.44
C ARG A 133 4.44 -0.42 21.85
N SER A 134 3.57 -1.39 21.58
CA SER A 134 2.17 -1.10 21.25
C SER A 134 1.37 -0.78 22.52
N VAL A 135 0.62 0.31 22.50
CA VAL A 135 -0.30 0.68 23.58
C VAL A 135 -1.69 1.03 23.02
N PRO A 136 -2.77 0.62 23.70
CA PRO A 136 -4.12 1.03 23.31
C PRO A 136 -4.27 2.55 23.50
N THR A 137 -5.00 3.19 22.58
CA THR A 137 -5.33 4.60 22.71
C THR A 137 -6.67 4.81 23.40
N SER A 138 -6.97 6.06 23.79
CA SER A 138 -8.30 6.44 24.25
C SER A 138 -9.36 6.43 23.15
N THR A 139 -8.95 6.37 21.88
CA THR A 139 -9.86 6.29 20.73
C THR A 139 -10.11 4.81 20.37
N PRO A 140 -11.37 4.34 20.37
CA PRO A 140 -11.69 2.98 19.97
C PRO A 140 -11.16 2.65 18.57
N GLY A 141 -10.56 1.46 18.42
CA GLY A 141 -10.05 0.96 17.14
C GLY A 141 -8.67 1.47 16.73
N LEU A 142 -7.99 2.27 17.57
CA LEU A 142 -6.65 2.79 17.31
C LEU A 142 -5.65 2.35 18.40
N SER A 143 -4.42 2.08 17.97
CA SER A 143 -3.26 1.77 18.80
C SER A 143 -2.11 2.73 18.50
N ASP A 144 -1.29 3.06 19.50
CA ASP A 144 -0.06 3.83 19.34
C ASP A 144 1.14 2.88 19.44
N LEU A 145 2.01 2.87 18.42
CA LEU A 145 3.36 2.33 18.51
C LEU A 145 4.28 3.42 19.06
N LEU A 146 4.90 3.16 20.20
CA LEU A 146 5.83 4.08 20.85
C LEU A 146 7.26 3.63 20.61
N SER A 147 8.11 4.54 20.12
CA SER A 147 9.53 4.27 19.93
C SER A 147 10.21 4.01 21.26
N SER A 148 11.11 3.02 21.32
CA SER A 148 11.94 2.79 22.51
C SER A 148 13.10 3.79 22.62
N LEU A 149 13.44 4.45 21.49
CA LEU A 149 14.61 5.33 21.36
C LEU A 149 14.29 6.81 21.58
N GLY A 150 13.02 7.20 21.70
CA GLY A 150 12.67 8.62 21.84
C GLY A 150 11.17 8.89 21.88
N PRO A 151 10.76 10.17 21.78
CA PRO A 151 9.36 10.59 21.93
C PRO A 151 8.50 10.29 20.70
N GLN A 152 9.04 9.61 19.69
CA GLN A 152 8.34 9.31 18.46
C GLN A 152 7.20 8.32 18.73
N ARG A 153 6.04 8.60 18.13
CA ARG A 153 4.86 7.76 18.18
C ARG A 153 4.27 7.61 16.79
N LEU A 154 3.72 6.44 16.50
CA LEU A 154 2.97 6.17 15.29
C LEU A 154 1.60 5.62 15.65
N ARG A 155 0.55 6.40 15.34
CA ARG A 155 -0.84 5.99 15.57
C ARG A 155 -1.38 5.22 14.38
N LEU A 156 -1.95 4.05 14.63
CA LEU A 156 -2.38 3.11 13.60
C LEU A 156 -3.76 2.51 13.94
N PRO A 157 -4.55 2.08 12.93
CA PRO A 157 -5.68 1.19 13.16
C PRO A 157 -5.24 -0.11 13.84
N ASN A 158 -6.08 -0.66 14.71
CA ASN A 158 -5.79 -1.94 15.39
C ASN A 158 -5.52 -3.07 14.39
N ALA A 159 -6.27 -3.14 13.29
CA ALA A 159 -6.05 -4.13 12.24
C ALA A 159 -4.63 -4.05 11.64
N VAL A 160 -4.05 -2.85 11.52
CA VAL A 160 -2.67 -2.66 11.05
C VAL A 160 -1.67 -3.13 12.11
N ALA A 161 -1.92 -2.80 13.39
CA ALA A 161 -1.06 -3.23 14.49
C ALA A 161 -1.07 -4.75 14.69
N GLU A 162 -2.22 -5.39 14.50
CA GLU A 162 -2.38 -6.86 14.53
C GLU A 162 -1.65 -7.51 13.34
N ALA A 163 -1.86 -7.00 12.13
CA ALA A 163 -1.22 -7.52 10.91
C ALA A 163 0.32 -7.44 10.97
N LEU A 164 0.88 -6.45 11.67
CA LEU A 164 2.32 -6.32 11.89
C LEU A 164 2.92 -7.52 12.63
N GLY A 165 2.13 -8.14 13.51
CA GLY A 165 2.52 -9.33 14.28
C GLY A 165 2.37 -10.65 13.51
N ASP A 166 1.71 -10.66 12.34
CA ASP A 166 1.47 -11.88 11.57
C ASP A 166 2.73 -12.30 10.77
N PRO A 167 3.31 -13.49 11.01
CA PRO A 167 4.49 -13.98 10.29
C PRO A 167 4.29 -14.08 8.77
N TYR A 168 3.08 -14.35 8.29
CA TYR A 168 2.77 -14.35 6.87
C TYR A 168 2.88 -12.93 6.30
N ILE A 169 2.27 -11.96 6.97
CA ILE A 169 2.30 -10.55 6.55
C ILE A 169 3.73 -9.99 6.60
N GLN A 170 4.52 -10.35 7.62
CA GLN A 170 5.94 -9.98 7.66
C GLN A 170 6.71 -10.53 6.47
N ARG A 171 6.42 -11.74 5.99
CA ARG A 171 7.03 -12.28 4.77
C ARG A 171 6.69 -11.45 3.54
N VAL A 172 5.43 -11.02 3.43
CA VAL A 172 4.97 -10.14 2.34
C VAL A 172 5.64 -8.77 2.41
N LEU A 173 5.86 -8.23 3.62
CA LEU A 173 6.57 -6.96 3.82
C LEU A 173 8.04 -7.03 3.39
N ARG A 174 8.73 -8.16 3.61
CA ARG A 174 10.11 -8.36 3.11
C ARG A 174 10.17 -8.25 1.60
N GLU A 175 9.21 -8.87 0.93
CA GLU A 175 9.08 -8.83 -0.53
C GLU A 175 8.70 -7.44 -1.05
N LEU A 176 7.92 -6.68 -0.28
CA LEU A 176 7.63 -5.28 -0.58
C LEU A 176 8.89 -4.42 -0.54
N PHE A 177 9.77 -4.65 0.45
CA PHE A 177 11.01 -3.89 0.64
C PHE A 177 12.21 -4.46 -0.11
N VAL A 178 12.04 -5.49 -0.94
CA VAL A 178 13.18 -6.21 -1.54
C VAL A 178 14.13 -5.34 -2.36
N ALA A 179 13.63 -4.22 -2.91
CA ALA A 179 14.44 -3.27 -3.67
C ALA A 179 15.59 -2.64 -2.87
N VAL A 180 15.54 -2.61 -1.53
CA VAL A 180 16.67 -2.09 -0.71
C VAL A 180 17.97 -2.89 -0.89
N ARG A 181 17.89 -4.08 -1.49
CA ARG A 181 19.05 -4.95 -1.77
C ARG A 181 19.70 -4.70 -3.13
N GLU A 182 19.06 -3.91 -3.98
CA GLU A 182 19.60 -3.63 -5.31
C GLU A 182 20.78 -2.65 -5.20
N GLU A 183 21.79 -2.87 -6.02
CA GLU A 183 22.97 -2.01 -6.05
C GLU A 183 22.59 -0.56 -6.40
N GLY A 184 23.15 0.40 -5.64
CA GLY A 184 22.88 1.82 -5.83
C GLY A 184 21.57 2.32 -5.21
N VAL A 185 20.73 1.45 -4.62
CA VAL A 185 19.53 1.87 -3.89
C VAL A 185 19.91 2.35 -2.49
N ALA A 186 19.45 3.54 -2.13
CA ALA A 186 19.57 4.10 -0.78
C ALA A 186 18.22 4.15 -0.04
N SER A 187 17.10 4.22 -0.74
CA SER A 187 15.78 4.23 -0.10
C SER A 187 14.62 3.83 -1.01
N ILE A 188 13.50 3.46 -0.39
CA ILE A 188 12.19 3.33 -1.04
C ILE A 188 11.27 4.39 -0.43
N VAL A 189 10.71 5.25 -1.26
CA VAL A 189 9.68 6.22 -0.85
C VAL A 189 8.32 5.65 -1.22
N ILE A 190 7.44 5.56 -0.23
CA ILE A 190 6.07 5.06 -0.41
C ILE A 190 5.10 6.19 -0.05
N GLY A 191 4.32 6.62 -1.04
CA GLY A 191 3.36 7.71 -0.93
C GLY A 191 1.94 7.25 -1.24
N LEU A 192 0.96 7.74 -0.49
CA LEU A 192 -0.48 7.64 -0.79
C LEU A 192 -0.98 8.99 -1.29
N GLU A 193 -1.80 8.98 -2.33
CA GLU A 193 -2.42 10.18 -2.92
C GLU A 193 -1.40 11.29 -3.26
N PRO A 194 -0.35 11.03 -4.07
CA PRO A 194 0.71 11.99 -4.39
C PRO A 194 0.19 13.29 -5.05
N ASN A 195 -0.97 13.22 -5.69
CA ASN A 195 -1.59 14.35 -6.39
C ASN A 195 -2.56 15.17 -5.52
N ALA A 196 -2.75 14.79 -4.25
CA ALA A 196 -3.61 15.49 -3.29
C ALA A 196 -2.79 15.85 -2.03
N PRO A 197 -2.11 17.02 -2.02
CA PRO A 197 -1.19 17.39 -0.94
C PRO A 197 -1.80 17.33 0.46
N GLU A 198 -3.09 17.67 0.60
CA GLU A 198 -3.79 17.68 1.89
C GLU A 198 -4.09 16.28 2.46
N ARG A 199 -3.93 15.23 1.64
CA ARG A 199 -4.16 13.83 2.02
C ARG A 199 -2.92 12.97 1.83
N ARG A 200 -1.80 13.58 1.44
CA ARG A 200 -0.55 12.89 1.15
C ARG A 200 -0.01 12.28 2.44
N VAL A 201 0.14 10.96 2.42
CA VAL A 201 0.95 10.23 3.40
C VAL A 201 2.18 9.77 2.66
N GLU A 202 3.37 10.15 3.10
CA GLU A 202 4.62 9.70 2.50
C GLU A 202 5.62 9.39 3.60
N PHE A 203 6.33 8.27 3.43
CA PHE A 203 7.43 7.88 4.30
C PHE A 203 8.54 7.22 3.49
N VAL A 204 9.71 7.13 4.12
CA VAL A 204 10.94 6.62 3.53
C VAL A 204 11.32 5.35 4.25
N VAL A 205 11.63 4.31 3.49
CA VAL A 205 12.26 3.07 3.99
C VAL A 205 13.73 3.13 3.56
N PRO A 206 14.68 3.43 4.47
CA PRO A 206 16.08 3.50 4.12
C PRO A 206 16.65 2.11 3.86
N ALA A 207 17.62 2.01 2.95
CA ALA A 207 18.45 0.81 2.76
C ALA A 207 19.51 0.67 3.87
N ALA A 208 19.05 0.75 5.13
CA ALA A 208 19.89 0.61 6.31
C ALA A 208 20.08 -0.87 6.69
N ASP A 209 21.17 -1.20 7.39
CA ASP A 209 21.51 -2.58 7.78
C ASP A 209 20.39 -3.33 8.48
N ASP A 210 19.64 -2.66 9.37
CA ASP A 210 18.52 -3.28 10.07
C ASP A 210 17.34 -3.63 9.13
N VAL A 211 17.10 -2.80 8.11
CA VAL A 211 16.09 -3.06 7.06
C VAL A 211 16.55 -4.17 6.13
N ILE A 212 17.82 -4.17 5.72
CA ILE A 212 18.40 -5.23 4.88
C ILE A 212 18.32 -6.57 5.63
N ARG A 213 18.71 -6.60 6.90
CA ARG A 213 18.61 -7.80 7.75
C ARG A 213 17.17 -8.32 7.82
N PHE A 214 16.19 -7.42 7.97
CA PHE A 214 14.79 -7.80 7.90
C PHE A 214 14.44 -8.37 6.52
N VAL A 215 14.80 -7.75 5.40
CA VAL A 215 14.51 -8.31 4.07
C VAL A 215 15.15 -9.70 3.88
N GLU A 216 16.31 -9.96 4.48
CA GLU A 216 17.06 -11.22 4.37
C GLU A 216 16.53 -12.38 5.21
N GLY A 217 15.54 -12.16 6.08
CA GLY A 217 14.98 -13.22 6.92
C GLY A 217 15.07 -12.94 8.42
N GLY A 218 15.75 -11.86 8.83
CA GLY A 218 15.83 -11.42 10.22
C GLY A 218 14.47 -11.01 10.81
N PRO A 219 14.31 -10.98 12.14
CA PRO A 219 13.03 -10.63 12.75
C PRO A 219 12.70 -9.14 12.51
N LEU A 220 11.41 -8.79 12.50
CA LEU A 220 10.97 -7.39 12.40
C LEU A 220 11.34 -6.60 13.67
N THR A 221 11.25 -7.24 14.83
CA THR A 221 11.75 -6.71 16.10
C THR A 221 12.97 -7.51 16.53
N SER A 222 14.09 -6.84 16.79
CA SER A 222 15.19 -7.45 17.54
C SER A 222 14.71 -7.73 18.96
N ALA A 223 14.49 -9.01 19.27
CA ALA A 223 14.16 -9.46 20.63
C ALA A 223 15.26 -9.05 21.62
#